data_AF-A0A8H4A7L8-F1
#
_entry.id   AF-A0A8H4A7L8-F1
#
_cell.length_a   1.000
_cell.length_b   1.000
_cell.length_c   1.000
_cell.angle_alpha   90.00
_cell.angle_beta   90.00
_cell.angle_gamma   90.00
#
_symmetry.space_group_name_H-M   'P 1'
#
loop_
_entity.id
_entity.type
_entity.pdbx_description
1 polymer ?
#
loop_
_entity_poly.entity_id
_entity_poly.type
_entity_poly.pdbx_seq_one_letter_code
_entity_poly.pdbx_strand_id
1 'polypeptide(L)'
;MDGKEHSHNIDGEDENISAEKLRIKQEKKNLKKARKKAAKNEGSTVEDTPATTAAKQAELQEKVRMLVNQLAIREAIQPQPSANSSQKQKEMSSHKFWSTQPVPRHGEVINDNSAIEENTPYDQIRKDPYLLPKEFEWSILDLKNENELNELYTLLTNNYVEDDDAMFRFDYSGDFLKWALQPPGYKQTWHVGVRVSSTKRLVAFISGIPADIRIYESQQHLVEINFLCVHKKLRSKRLAPVLIKEITRRSHLEGIFQAVYTAGVVLPKPISKARYYHRSLNPKKLIETNFSRLPHNTTMSRLVKKFKLPSETLTPGIRPMQEKDVTAVRILLNEYMNKFNFVAVFKNDDDVRHWILTKENVVWSYVVEDPLTKKVTDFFSFYCLPSSVIGNPAHKTINAVYLFYYAVQESDDKAIKGRLQALIKDALILAKLKNVDVFNCLDLMENKLFIEDLKFGPGDGYLNYYMYNWRCKDMDSGKVGVVML
;
A
#
# COMPACT_ATOMS: atom_id res chain seq x y z
N MET A 1 -16.56 41.75 -53.81
CA MET A 1 -15.99 42.70 -54.77
C MET A 1 -14.52 42.85 -54.45
N ASP A 2 -13.71 41.80 -54.60
CA ASP A 2 -13.25 41.19 -55.87
C ASP A 2 -12.26 42.12 -56.59
N GLY A 3 -11.06 41.71 -57.04
CA GLY A 3 -10.47 40.38 -57.19
C GLY A 3 -8.93 40.46 -57.35
N LYS A 4 -8.21 39.37 -57.03
CA LYS A 4 -7.55 38.38 -57.92
C LYS A 4 -6.24 38.88 -58.58
N GLU A 5 -5.08 38.39 -58.14
CA GLU A 5 -4.37 37.14 -58.51
C GLU A 5 -3.76 37.15 -59.92
N HIS A 6 -2.44 36.97 -60.02
CA HIS A 6 -1.83 35.94 -60.88
C HIS A 6 -0.45 35.50 -60.35
N SER A 7 -0.21 34.22 -60.55
CA SER A 7 0.77 33.31 -59.97
C SER A 7 2.08 33.18 -60.76
N HIS A 8 3.18 32.84 -60.09
CA HIS A 8 4.19 31.91 -60.64
C HIS A 8 4.79 31.01 -59.53
N ASN A 9 4.77 29.72 -59.84
CA ASN A 9 5.28 28.51 -59.18
C ASN A 9 6.25 27.95 -60.25
N ILE A 10 7.51 27.55 -60.02
CA ILE A 10 8.06 26.32 -59.41
C ILE A 10 9.57 26.34 -59.81
N ASP A 11 10.49 25.91 -58.93
CA ASP A 11 11.67 25.09 -59.28
C ASP A 11 12.45 24.74 -58.00
N GLY A 12 12.31 23.50 -57.52
CA GLY A 12 12.96 23.02 -56.31
C GLY A 12 12.94 21.50 -56.11
N GLU A 13 12.70 20.71 -57.16
CA GLU A 13 12.62 19.24 -57.06
C GLU A 13 13.85 18.48 -57.57
N ASP A 14 14.83 19.13 -58.22
CA ASP A 14 15.96 18.42 -58.85
C ASP A 14 17.18 18.14 -57.95
N GLU A 15 17.33 18.80 -56.79
CA GLU A 15 18.47 18.54 -55.90
C GLU A 15 18.30 17.29 -55.01
N ASN A 16 17.06 16.88 -54.73
CA ASN A 16 16.79 15.79 -53.78
C ASN A 16 16.95 14.38 -54.40
N ILE A 17 16.80 14.26 -55.72
CA ILE A 17 16.93 12.98 -56.44
C ILE A 17 18.41 12.56 -56.57
N SER A 18 19.34 13.52 -56.57
CA SER A 18 20.79 13.26 -56.67
C SER A 18 21.37 12.68 -55.37
N ALA A 19 20.93 13.21 -54.22
CA ALA A 19 21.36 12.75 -52.89
C ALA A 19 20.86 11.32 -52.57
N GLU A 20 19.62 11.00 -52.94
CA GLU A 20 19.02 9.67 -52.76
C GLU A 20 19.78 8.59 -53.57
N LYS A 21 20.16 8.89 -54.82
CA LYS A 21 20.91 7.97 -55.69
C LYS A 21 22.33 7.68 -55.17
N LEU A 22 23.00 8.67 -54.57
CA LEU A 22 24.31 8.49 -53.94
C LEU A 22 24.22 7.60 -52.68
N ARG A 23 23.17 7.77 -51.88
CA ARG A 23 22.93 7.00 -50.66
C ARG A 23 22.64 5.52 -50.93
N ILE A 24 21.81 5.23 -51.94
CA ILE A 24 21.52 3.86 -52.41
C ILE A 24 22.78 3.16 -52.96
N LYS A 25 23.67 3.90 -53.64
CA LYS A 25 24.94 3.37 -54.14
C LYS A 25 25.91 3.02 -53.01
N GLN A 26 25.92 3.81 -51.93
CA GLN A 26 26.69 3.55 -50.71
C GLN A 26 26.21 2.29 -49.98
N GLU A 27 24.89 2.11 -49.83
CA GLU A 27 24.29 0.94 -49.18
C GLU A 27 24.52 -0.35 -49.96
N LYS A 28 24.41 -0.33 -51.30
CA LYS A 28 24.74 -1.49 -52.14
C LYS A 28 26.22 -1.88 -52.06
N LYS A 29 27.12 -0.91 -51.87
CA LYS A 29 28.57 -1.17 -51.68
C LYS A 29 28.85 -1.78 -50.30
N ASN A 30 28.12 -1.37 -49.26
CA ASN A 30 28.20 -1.94 -47.92
C ASN A 30 27.63 -3.36 -47.86
N LEU A 31 26.50 -3.64 -48.53
CA LEU A 31 25.95 -5.00 -48.65
C LEU A 31 26.89 -5.96 -49.41
N LYS A 32 27.56 -5.49 -50.48
CA LYS A 32 28.57 -6.30 -51.18
C LYS A 32 29.79 -6.59 -50.31
N LYS A 33 30.23 -5.64 -49.46
CA LYS A 33 31.31 -5.87 -48.48
C LYS A 33 30.89 -6.86 -47.38
N ALA A 34 29.64 -6.81 -46.90
CA ALA A 34 29.12 -7.76 -45.92
C ALA A 34 29.01 -9.18 -46.49
N ARG A 35 28.52 -9.35 -47.72
CA ARG A 35 28.47 -10.66 -48.41
C ARG A 35 29.87 -11.24 -48.68
N LYS A 36 30.86 -10.40 -49.00
CA LYS A 36 32.26 -10.85 -49.21
C LYS A 36 32.98 -11.20 -47.89
N LYS A 37 32.48 -10.71 -46.74
CA LYS A 37 32.96 -11.07 -45.40
C LYS A 37 32.32 -12.36 -44.88
N ALA A 38 31.06 -12.62 -45.25
CA ALA A 38 30.37 -13.88 -44.96
C ALA A 38 30.93 -15.06 -45.77
N ALA A 39 31.28 -14.87 -47.04
CA ALA A 39 31.85 -15.90 -47.91
C ALA A 39 33.34 -16.23 -47.61
N LYS A 40 33.97 -15.58 -46.62
CA LYS A 40 35.36 -15.83 -46.20
C LYS A 40 35.48 -16.66 -44.91
N ASN A 41 34.36 -17.06 -44.31
CA ASN A 41 34.31 -17.86 -43.08
C ASN A 41 33.89 -19.34 -43.32
N GLU A 42 33.67 -19.76 -44.56
CA GLU A 42 33.48 -21.17 -44.92
C GLU A 42 34.82 -21.76 -45.37
N GLY A 43 35.65 -22.15 -44.40
CA GLY A 43 36.96 -22.71 -44.70
C GLY A 43 37.89 -22.85 -43.50
N SER A 44 37.40 -23.36 -42.38
CA SER A 44 38.25 -23.94 -41.32
C SER A 44 37.42 -24.83 -40.42
N THR A 45 37.69 -26.13 -40.47
CA THR A 45 37.23 -27.15 -39.53
C THR A 45 37.47 -26.71 -38.09
N VAL A 46 36.41 -26.56 -37.30
CA VAL A 46 36.47 -26.43 -35.84
C VAL A 46 35.64 -27.57 -35.27
N GLU A 47 36.27 -28.40 -34.44
CA GLU A 47 35.64 -29.49 -33.70
C GLU A 47 34.51 -28.96 -32.80
N ASP A 48 33.29 -29.48 -32.99
CA ASP A 48 32.15 -29.20 -32.13
C ASP A 48 32.33 -29.93 -30.79
N THR A 49 32.63 -29.18 -29.72
CA THR A 49 32.62 -29.73 -28.36
C THR A 49 31.20 -29.75 -27.78
N PRO A 50 30.82 -30.77 -26.98
CA PRO A 50 29.45 -30.98 -26.48
C PRO A 50 28.84 -29.79 -25.70
N ALA A 51 29.69 -28.94 -25.11
CA ALA A 51 29.27 -27.78 -24.34
C ALA A 51 28.60 -26.68 -25.19
N THR A 52 29.01 -26.53 -26.46
CA THR A 52 28.53 -25.46 -27.35
C THR A 52 27.17 -25.78 -27.94
N THR A 53 26.87 -27.07 -28.15
CA THR A 53 25.58 -27.57 -28.64
C THR A 53 24.52 -27.54 -27.54
N ALA A 54 24.90 -27.84 -26.29
CA ALA A 54 24.02 -27.74 -25.13
C ALA A 54 23.60 -26.29 -24.83
N ALA A 55 24.52 -25.32 -24.96
CA ALA A 55 24.22 -23.90 -24.76
C ALA A 55 23.23 -23.37 -25.81
N LYS A 56 23.40 -23.74 -27.09
CA LYS A 56 22.47 -23.37 -28.17
C LYS A 56 21.11 -24.04 -28.05
N GLN A 57 21.05 -25.29 -27.57
CA GLN A 57 19.78 -25.97 -27.27
C GLN A 57 19.05 -25.34 -26.08
N ALA A 58 19.77 -24.93 -25.03
CA ALA A 58 19.17 -24.23 -23.89
C ALA A 58 18.60 -22.86 -24.29
N GLU A 59 19.32 -22.10 -25.12
CA GLU A 59 18.85 -20.80 -25.63
C GLU A 59 17.65 -20.95 -26.57
N LEU A 60 17.61 -22.01 -27.39
CA LEU A 60 16.47 -22.32 -28.25
C LEU A 60 15.26 -22.81 -27.45
N GLN A 61 15.46 -23.63 -26.41
CA GLN A 61 14.40 -24.05 -25.49
C GLN A 61 13.84 -22.88 -24.69
N GLU A 62 14.68 -21.92 -24.30
CA GLU A 62 14.25 -20.70 -23.62
C GLU A 62 13.46 -19.78 -24.57
N LYS A 63 13.90 -19.64 -25.82
CA LYS A 63 13.15 -18.91 -26.86
C LYS A 63 11.82 -19.57 -27.20
N VAL A 64 11.77 -20.91 -27.30
CA VAL A 64 10.52 -21.65 -27.51
C VAL A 64 9.61 -21.55 -26.30
N ARG A 65 10.13 -21.60 -25.07
CA ARG A 65 9.36 -21.37 -23.84
C ARG A 65 8.83 -19.93 -23.77
N MET A 66 9.60 -18.94 -24.18
CA MET A 66 9.15 -17.55 -24.28
C MET A 66 8.06 -17.38 -25.34
N LEU A 67 8.16 -18.07 -26.48
CA LEU A 67 7.16 -18.05 -27.54
C LEU A 67 5.87 -18.77 -27.13
N VAL A 68 5.98 -19.92 -26.44
CA VAL A 68 4.84 -20.65 -25.85
C VAL A 68 4.18 -19.83 -24.76
N ASN A 69 4.94 -19.10 -23.94
CA ASN A 69 4.39 -18.14 -22.98
C ASN A 69 3.72 -16.94 -23.70
N GLN A 70 4.29 -16.40 -24.78
CA GLN A 70 3.64 -15.34 -25.58
C GLN A 70 2.35 -15.81 -26.28
N LEU A 71 2.28 -17.08 -26.67
CA LEU A 71 1.08 -17.69 -27.27
C LEU A 71 0.03 -18.04 -26.20
N ALA A 72 0.44 -18.52 -25.02
CA ALA A 72 -0.43 -18.71 -23.86
C ALA A 72 -0.97 -17.37 -23.32
N ILE A 73 -0.19 -16.29 -23.42
CA ILE A 73 -0.65 -14.92 -23.14
C ILE A 73 -1.72 -14.51 -24.16
N ARG A 74 -1.62 -14.91 -25.43
CA ARG A 74 -2.63 -14.55 -26.45
C ARG A 74 -3.98 -15.28 -26.26
N GLU A 75 -3.97 -16.49 -25.69
CA GLU A 75 -5.19 -17.23 -25.31
C GLU A 75 -5.72 -16.87 -23.90
N ALA A 76 -4.86 -16.39 -22.99
CA ALA A 76 -5.26 -15.80 -21.69
C ALA A 76 -5.71 -14.33 -21.81
N ILE A 77 -5.57 -13.72 -23.00
CA ILE A 77 -6.08 -12.40 -23.39
C ILE A 77 -7.52 -12.49 -23.94
N GLN A 78 -8.18 -13.66 -23.90
CA GLN A 78 -9.63 -13.64 -23.95
C GLN A 78 -10.18 -12.98 -22.67
N PRO A 79 -10.90 -11.86 -22.79
CA PRO A 79 -11.58 -11.27 -21.66
C PRO A 79 -12.60 -12.29 -21.13
N GLN A 80 -12.59 -12.56 -19.82
CA GLN A 80 -13.88 -12.78 -19.17
C GLN A 80 -14.73 -11.55 -19.50
N PRO A 81 -15.93 -11.72 -20.08
CA PRO A 81 -16.64 -10.60 -20.68
C PRO A 81 -16.97 -9.55 -19.61
N SER A 82 -16.60 -8.32 -19.95
CA SER A 82 -17.21 -7.06 -19.58
C SER A 82 -17.39 -6.70 -18.09
N ALA A 83 -17.21 -5.40 -17.85
CA ALA A 83 -17.61 -4.65 -16.67
C ALA A 83 -19.14 -4.61 -16.49
N ASN A 84 -19.80 -5.78 -16.52
CA ASN A 84 -21.23 -5.99 -16.28
C ASN A 84 -21.51 -7.29 -15.48
N SER A 85 -20.57 -7.72 -14.65
CA SER A 85 -20.90 -8.55 -13.50
C SER A 85 -20.63 -7.74 -12.25
N SER A 86 -21.70 -7.37 -11.56
CA SER A 86 -21.66 -7.09 -10.13
C SER A 86 -20.70 -8.09 -9.47
N GLN A 87 -19.70 -7.59 -8.72
CA GLN A 87 -18.99 -8.41 -7.75
C GLN A 87 -20.08 -9.06 -6.89
N LYS A 88 -20.47 -10.30 -7.24
CA LYS A 88 -21.52 -11.01 -6.54
C LYS A 88 -21.02 -11.16 -5.12
N GLN A 89 -21.60 -10.37 -4.21
CA GLN A 89 -21.54 -10.59 -2.78
C GLN A 89 -21.78 -12.08 -2.58
N LYS A 90 -20.75 -12.82 -2.17
CA LYS A 90 -20.92 -14.21 -1.82
C LYS A 90 -21.87 -14.23 -0.63
N GLU A 91 -22.99 -14.93 -0.75
CA GLU A 91 -23.98 -15.05 0.32
C GLU A 91 -23.30 -15.46 1.64
N MET A 92 -23.82 -14.97 2.78
CA MET A 92 -23.33 -15.33 4.12
C MET A 92 -23.17 -16.85 4.33
N SER A 93 -24.05 -17.64 3.70
CA SER A 93 -24.04 -19.11 3.70
C SER A 93 -22.72 -19.72 3.19
N SER A 94 -21.99 -19.00 2.35
CA SER A 94 -20.69 -19.42 1.82
C SER A 94 -19.52 -19.16 2.79
N HIS A 95 -19.68 -18.25 3.76
CA HIS A 95 -18.66 -17.89 4.74
C HIS A 95 -18.88 -18.63 6.08
N LYS A 96 -18.60 -19.93 6.10
CA LYS A 96 -18.83 -20.84 7.25
C LYS A 96 -18.29 -20.35 8.60
N PHE A 97 -17.19 -19.58 8.61
CA PHE A 97 -16.64 -19.00 9.83
C PHE A 97 -17.37 -17.72 10.23
N TRP A 98 -17.37 -16.71 9.36
CA TRP A 98 -17.96 -15.38 9.64
C TRP A 98 -19.46 -15.43 9.90
N SER A 99 -20.18 -16.43 9.38
CA SER A 99 -21.59 -16.64 9.71
C SER A 99 -21.86 -16.99 11.17
N THR A 100 -20.83 -17.34 11.94
CA THR A 100 -20.91 -17.68 13.37
C THR A 100 -20.33 -16.60 14.28
N GLN A 101 -19.85 -15.49 13.72
CA GLN A 101 -19.20 -14.41 14.47
C GLN A 101 -20.18 -13.25 14.69
N PRO A 102 -20.00 -12.45 15.75
CA PRO A 102 -20.81 -11.26 16.01
C PRO A 102 -20.42 -10.13 15.05
N VAL A 103 -20.80 -10.29 13.79
CA VAL A 103 -20.62 -9.28 12.74
C VAL A 103 -21.94 -9.10 11.98
N PRO A 104 -22.25 -7.90 11.48
CA PRO A 104 -23.47 -7.69 10.72
C PRO A 104 -23.54 -8.58 9.48
N ARG A 105 -24.75 -9.03 9.14
CA ARG A 105 -24.96 -9.87 7.96
C ARG A 105 -24.98 -9.03 6.68
N HIS A 106 -24.66 -9.66 5.55
CA HIS A 106 -24.86 -9.02 4.25
C HIS A 106 -26.35 -8.64 4.06
N GLY A 107 -26.60 -7.40 3.65
CA GLY A 107 -27.94 -6.86 3.42
C GLY A 107 -28.67 -6.38 4.68
N GLU A 108 -28.08 -6.52 5.87
CA GLU A 108 -28.64 -5.95 7.11
C GLU A 108 -28.61 -4.41 7.02
N VAL A 109 -29.78 -3.79 7.22
CA VAL A 109 -29.94 -2.34 7.31
C VAL A 109 -29.79 -1.96 8.78
N ILE A 110 -28.67 -1.34 9.10
CA ILE A 110 -28.33 -0.91 10.45
C ILE A 110 -28.66 0.57 10.60
N ASN A 111 -29.48 0.89 11.62
CA ASN A 111 -29.87 2.26 11.97
C ASN A 111 -29.34 2.71 13.34
N ASP A 112 -28.67 1.82 14.07
CA ASP A 112 -28.12 2.05 15.40
C ASP A 112 -26.59 1.87 15.42
N ASN A 113 -25.97 2.32 16.52
CA ASN A 113 -24.54 2.15 16.80
C ASN A 113 -24.38 1.46 18.16
N SER A 114 -24.43 0.13 18.18
CA SER A 114 -24.54 -0.67 19.40
C SER A 114 -23.76 -1.98 19.32
N ALA A 115 -23.49 -2.61 20.46
CA ALA A 115 -22.90 -3.95 20.49
C ALA A 115 -23.87 -5.01 19.93
N ILE A 116 -23.34 -6.03 19.26
CA ILE A 116 -24.16 -7.11 18.69
C ILE A 116 -24.53 -8.13 19.77
N GLU A 117 -23.55 -8.51 20.58
CA GLU A 117 -23.64 -9.39 21.73
C GLU A 117 -23.26 -8.63 23.00
N GLU A 118 -23.90 -8.95 24.11
CA GLU A 118 -23.53 -8.42 25.43
C GLU A 118 -22.15 -8.94 25.87
N ASN A 119 -21.49 -8.15 26.72
CA ASN A 119 -20.19 -8.52 27.26
C ASN A 119 -20.32 -9.79 28.10
N THR A 120 -19.57 -10.83 27.73
CA THR A 120 -19.58 -12.09 28.47
C THR A 120 -18.98 -11.89 29.87
N PRO A 121 -19.66 -12.32 30.95
CA PRO A 121 -19.12 -12.27 32.31
C PRO A 121 -17.78 -13.00 32.41
N TYR A 122 -16.84 -12.47 33.22
CA TYR A 122 -15.46 -12.95 33.26
C TYR A 122 -15.35 -14.44 33.58
N ASP A 123 -16.19 -14.96 34.48
CA ASP A 123 -16.28 -16.36 34.88
C ASP A 123 -16.72 -17.30 33.75
N GLN A 124 -17.47 -16.79 32.76
CA GLN A 124 -17.94 -17.54 31.60
C GLN A 124 -16.93 -17.53 30.43
N ILE A 125 -15.89 -16.69 30.50
CA ILE A 125 -14.85 -16.61 29.47
C ILE A 125 -13.89 -17.79 29.62
N ARG A 126 -13.72 -18.54 28.52
CA ARG A 126 -12.76 -19.65 28.42
C ARG A 126 -11.33 -19.22 28.85
N LYS A 127 -10.80 -19.86 29.89
CA LYS A 127 -9.47 -19.59 30.45
C LYS A 127 -8.35 -20.26 29.65
N ASP A 128 -8.57 -21.49 29.19
CA ASP A 128 -7.59 -22.23 28.42
C ASP A 128 -7.55 -21.78 26.95
N PRO A 129 -6.37 -21.77 26.31
CA PRO A 129 -6.25 -21.52 24.87
C PRO A 129 -7.10 -22.48 24.03
N TYR A 130 -7.48 -22.05 22.82
CA TYR A 130 -8.08 -22.96 21.86
C TYR A 130 -7.13 -24.10 21.48
N LEU A 131 -7.67 -25.29 21.21
CA LEU A 131 -6.85 -26.44 20.84
C LEU A 131 -6.23 -26.24 19.45
N LEU A 132 -4.94 -26.55 19.35
CA LEU A 132 -4.22 -26.70 18.10
C LEU A 132 -3.96 -28.20 17.82
N PRO A 133 -3.73 -28.60 16.57
CA PRO A 133 -3.19 -29.92 16.26
C PRO A 133 -1.86 -30.13 17.01
N LYS A 134 -1.54 -31.38 17.37
CA LYS A 134 -0.40 -31.72 18.25
C LYS A 134 0.96 -31.30 17.67
N GLU A 135 1.03 -31.06 16.37
CA GLU A 135 2.21 -30.60 15.64
C GLU A 135 2.47 -29.10 15.82
N PHE A 136 1.52 -28.37 16.42
CA PHE A 136 1.58 -26.93 16.62
C PHE A 136 1.36 -26.54 18.07
N GLU A 137 1.95 -25.42 18.45
CA GLU A 137 1.80 -24.81 19.76
C GLU A 137 1.61 -23.31 19.65
N TRP A 138 0.87 -22.74 20.62
CA TRP A 138 0.75 -21.30 20.76
C TRP A 138 2.07 -20.71 21.24
N SER A 139 2.41 -19.55 20.70
CA SER A 139 3.54 -18.72 21.14
C SER A 139 3.02 -17.32 21.39
N ILE A 140 3.55 -16.66 22.41
CA ILE A 140 3.36 -15.23 22.61
C ILE A 140 4.69 -14.58 22.24
N LEU A 141 4.68 -13.64 21.30
CA LEU A 141 5.93 -13.03 20.85
C LEU A 141 6.33 -11.88 21.78
N ASP A 142 7.60 -11.86 22.18
CA ASP A 142 8.24 -10.69 22.78
C ASP A 142 9.01 -9.90 21.72
N LEU A 143 8.47 -8.76 21.30
CA LEU A 143 9.12 -7.90 20.30
C LEU A 143 10.31 -7.11 20.85
N LYS A 144 10.56 -7.17 22.17
CA LYS A 144 11.82 -6.71 22.77
C LYS A 144 12.95 -7.71 22.53
N ASN A 145 12.63 -8.98 22.32
CA ASN A 145 13.59 -10.00 21.93
C ASN A 145 13.86 -9.89 20.42
N GLU A 146 15.08 -9.52 20.06
CA GLU A 146 15.48 -9.32 18.66
C GLU A 146 15.32 -10.57 17.80
N ASN A 147 15.50 -11.77 18.38
CA ASN A 147 15.34 -13.02 17.64
C ASN A 147 13.87 -13.23 17.25
N GLU A 148 12.93 -13.02 18.17
CA GLU A 148 11.50 -13.19 17.89
C GLU A 148 10.97 -12.10 16.94
N LEU A 149 11.50 -10.88 17.05
CA LEU A 149 11.22 -9.81 16.09
C LEU A 149 11.70 -10.19 14.68
N ASN A 150 12.92 -10.73 14.56
CA ASN A 150 13.47 -11.18 13.28
C ASN A 150 12.69 -12.36 12.69
N GLU A 151 12.18 -13.26 13.53
CA GLU A 151 11.28 -14.33 13.10
C GLU A 151 9.95 -13.79 12.57
N LEU A 152 9.35 -12.81 13.27
CA LEU A 152 8.13 -12.15 12.81
C LEU A 152 8.35 -11.41 11.49
N TYR A 153 9.42 -10.63 11.41
CA TYR A 153 9.85 -9.97 10.18
C TYR A 153 9.96 -10.97 9.03
N THR A 154 10.68 -12.07 9.25
CA THR A 154 10.88 -13.12 8.24
C THR A 154 9.57 -13.79 7.83
N LEU A 155 8.65 -14.02 8.77
CA LEU A 155 7.33 -14.55 8.46
C LEU A 155 6.55 -13.60 7.56
N LEU A 156 6.45 -12.32 7.94
CA LEU A 156 5.66 -11.31 7.22
C LEU A 156 6.22 -11.05 5.83
N THR A 157 7.52 -10.76 5.72
CA THR A 157 8.21 -10.46 4.46
C THR A 157 8.07 -11.59 3.44
N ASN A 158 7.93 -12.85 3.88
CA ASN A 158 7.81 -13.99 2.97
C ASN A 158 6.36 -14.45 2.71
N ASN A 159 5.39 -14.07 3.57
CA ASN A 159 4.07 -14.70 3.61
C ASN A 159 2.87 -13.77 3.85
N TYR A 160 3.04 -12.46 4.06
CA TYR A 160 1.91 -11.58 4.38
C TYR A 160 1.17 -11.10 3.12
N VAL A 161 1.59 -9.98 2.54
CA VAL A 161 0.94 -9.38 1.37
C VAL A 161 1.90 -9.40 0.19
N GLU A 162 1.40 -9.95 -0.92
CA GLU A 162 2.00 -9.87 -2.24
C GLU A 162 0.99 -9.15 -3.13
N ASP A 163 1.47 -8.35 -4.08
CA ASP A 163 0.65 -7.92 -5.21
C ASP A 163 0.22 -9.15 -6.04
N ASP A 164 -0.82 -9.00 -6.84
CA ASP A 164 -1.41 -10.10 -7.61
C ASP A 164 -0.39 -10.77 -8.57
N ASP A 165 0.63 -10.01 -8.98
CA ASP A 165 1.73 -10.46 -9.84
C ASP A 165 2.98 -10.96 -9.07
N ALA A 166 2.95 -10.91 -7.73
CA ALA A 166 4.05 -11.26 -6.82
C ALA A 166 5.40 -10.57 -7.12
N MET A 167 5.35 -9.34 -7.64
CA MET A 167 6.52 -8.52 -7.96
C MET A 167 7.01 -7.72 -6.74
N PHE A 168 6.13 -7.43 -5.80
CA PHE A 168 6.40 -6.60 -4.63
C PHE A 168 5.97 -7.27 -3.33
N ARG A 169 6.79 -7.10 -2.29
CA ARG A 169 6.45 -7.51 -0.92
C ARG A 169 6.70 -6.37 0.04
N PHE A 170 5.76 -6.13 0.95
CA PHE A 170 5.98 -5.18 2.03
C PHE A 170 7.16 -5.61 2.89
N ASP A 171 8.03 -4.65 3.17
CA ASP A 171 9.24 -4.82 3.97
C ASP A 171 9.06 -4.06 5.29
N TYR A 172 8.32 -4.69 6.21
CA TYR A 172 8.05 -4.14 7.53
C TYR A 172 9.30 -4.20 8.40
N SER A 173 10.08 -3.12 8.49
CA SER A 173 11.29 -3.10 9.31
C SER A 173 11.01 -3.46 10.77
N GLY A 174 12.02 -3.97 11.49
CA GLY A 174 11.89 -4.26 12.93
C GLY A 174 11.46 -3.03 13.73
N ASP A 175 11.94 -1.85 13.36
CA ASP A 175 11.56 -0.59 14.01
C ASP A 175 10.12 -0.17 13.74
N PHE A 176 9.61 -0.49 12.54
CA PHE A 176 8.20 -0.31 12.19
C PHE A 176 7.32 -1.28 12.97
N LEU A 177 7.69 -2.56 13.05
CA LEU A 177 6.92 -3.55 13.81
C LEU A 177 6.87 -3.21 15.30
N LYS A 178 7.98 -2.77 15.90
CA LYS A 178 7.97 -2.27 17.29
C LYS A 178 7.05 -1.06 17.45
N TRP A 179 7.11 -0.11 16.52
CA TRP A 179 6.24 1.07 16.55
C TRP A 179 4.75 0.71 16.39
N ALA A 180 4.40 -0.16 15.44
CA ALA A 180 3.03 -0.56 15.18
C ALA A 180 2.43 -1.46 16.28
N LEU A 181 3.25 -2.30 16.91
CA LEU A 181 2.76 -3.35 17.82
C LEU A 181 2.94 -3.02 19.31
N GLN A 182 3.72 -1.99 19.65
CA GLN A 182 3.98 -1.61 21.05
C GLN A 182 3.51 -0.19 21.42
N PRO A 183 2.28 0.24 21.08
CA PRO A 183 1.76 1.52 21.55
C PRO A 183 1.49 1.54 23.05
N PRO A 184 1.29 2.72 23.66
CA PRO A 184 0.90 2.82 25.07
C PRO A 184 -0.26 1.88 25.41
N GLY A 185 -0.07 1.08 26.48
CA GLY A 185 -1.07 0.11 26.93
C GLY A 185 -1.10 -1.23 26.16
N TYR A 186 -0.21 -1.45 25.18
CA TYR A 186 -0.14 -2.73 24.48
C TYR A 186 0.02 -3.91 25.45
N LYS A 187 -0.57 -5.04 25.07
CA LYS A 187 -0.46 -6.27 25.83
C LYS A 187 0.29 -7.29 24.99
N GLN A 188 1.42 -7.76 25.50
CA GLN A 188 2.21 -8.80 24.84
C GLN A 188 1.37 -10.05 24.54
N THR A 189 0.40 -10.37 25.40
CA THR A 189 -0.54 -11.48 25.22
C THR A 189 -1.34 -11.38 23.91
N TRP A 190 -1.49 -10.20 23.32
CA TRP A 190 -2.17 -10.01 22.02
C TRP A 190 -1.24 -10.17 20.81
N HIS A 191 0.04 -10.48 20.99
CA HIS A 191 0.97 -10.84 19.90
C HIS A 191 1.03 -12.36 19.75
N VAL A 192 0.00 -12.92 19.11
CA VAL A 192 -0.26 -14.35 19.10
C VAL A 192 0.41 -15.00 17.89
N GLY A 193 1.38 -15.86 18.16
CA GLY A 193 2.05 -16.70 17.17
C GLY A 193 1.63 -18.17 17.24
N VAL A 194 1.83 -18.89 16.15
CA VAL A 194 1.76 -20.36 16.12
C VAL A 194 3.11 -20.89 15.66
N ARG A 195 3.68 -21.83 16.44
CA ARG A 195 4.94 -22.50 16.12
C ARG A 195 4.70 -23.97 15.82
N VAL A 196 5.56 -24.55 15.00
CA VAL A 196 5.64 -26.00 14.84
C VAL A 196 6.34 -26.58 16.07
N SER A 197 5.70 -27.49 16.80
CA SER A 197 6.20 -27.98 18.10
C SER A 197 7.57 -28.66 18.02
N SER A 198 7.87 -29.37 16.93
CA SER A 198 9.14 -30.09 16.75
C SER A 198 10.31 -29.19 16.36
N THR A 199 10.07 -28.11 15.61
CA THR A 199 11.14 -27.24 15.07
C THR A 199 11.17 -25.85 15.71
N LYS A 200 10.16 -25.52 16.50
CA LYS A 200 9.89 -24.20 17.08
C LYS A 200 9.76 -23.07 16.06
N ARG A 201 9.70 -23.38 14.76
CA ARG A 201 9.56 -22.38 13.69
C ARG A 201 8.21 -21.70 13.74
N LEU A 202 8.22 -20.36 13.71
CA LEU A 202 7.01 -19.53 13.59
C LEU A 202 6.36 -19.70 12.21
N VAL A 203 5.06 -20.03 12.19
CA VAL A 203 4.32 -20.33 10.96
C VAL A 203 3.01 -19.56 10.80
N ALA A 204 2.54 -18.88 11.85
CA ALA A 204 1.45 -17.92 11.74
C ALA A 204 1.54 -16.87 12.85
N PHE A 205 0.92 -15.72 12.62
CA PHE A 205 0.87 -14.60 13.54
C PHE A 205 -0.44 -13.83 13.38
N ILE A 206 -0.93 -13.25 14.47
CA ILE A 206 -1.99 -12.24 14.50
C ILE A 206 -1.69 -11.30 15.68
N SER A 207 -1.92 -10.01 15.49
CA SER A 207 -1.72 -9.02 16.55
C SER A 207 -2.97 -8.23 16.86
N GLY A 208 -3.06 -7.79 18.11
CA GLY A 208 -3.99 -6.79 18.58
C GLY A 208 -3.26 -5.72 19.38
N ILE A 209 -3.73 -4.48 19.26
CA ILE A 209 -3.29 -3.32 20.06
C ILE A 209 -4.51 -2.58 20.62
N PRO A 210 -4.40 -1.90 21.77
CA PRO A 210 -5.51 -1.12 22.30
C PRO A 210 -5.71 0.12 21.43
N ALA A 211 -6.96 0.47 21.16
CA ALA A 211 -7.31 1.68 20.46
C ALA A 211 -8.58 2.28 21.04
N ASP A 212 -8.59 3.60 21.18
CA ASP A 212 -9.77 4.37 21.53
C ASP A 212 -10.36 4.96 20.27
N ILE A 213 -11.56 4.50 19.91
CA ILE A 213 -12.22 4.87 18.65
C ILE A 213 -13.57 5.51 18.96
N ARG A 214 -13.83 6.67 18.36
CA ARG A 214 -15.16 7.29 18.36
C ARG A 214 -15.90 6.90 17.09
N ILE A 215 -17.07 6.29 17.26
CA ILE A 215 -18.02 5.88 16.23
C ILE A 215 -19.30 6.69 16.42
N TYR A 216 -19.51 7.67 15.54
CA TYR A 216 -20.52 8.72 15.68
C TYR A 216 -20.39 9.42 17.03
N GLU A 217 -21.36 9.20 17.91
CA GLU A 217 -21.46 9.77 19.25
C GLU A 217 -20.92 8.81 20.34
N SER A 218 -20.64 7.55 19.99
CA SER A 218 -20.16 6.54 20.93
C SER A 218 -18.63 6.46 20.91
N GLN A 219 -18.01 6.48 22.08
CA GLN A 219 -16.58 6.23 22.23
C GLN A 219 -16.37 4.82 22.78
N GLN A 220 -15.55 4.03 22.10
CA GLN A 220 -15.26 2.64 22.42
C GLN A 220 -13.76 2.45 22.67
N HIS A 221 -13.44 1.81 23.79
CA HIS A 221 -12.11 1.25 24.01
C HIS A 221 -12.10 -0.17 23.48
N LEU A 222 -11.39 -0.41 22.38
CA LEU A 222 -11.45 -1.64 21.62
C LEU A 222 -10.05 -2.14 21.23
N VAL A 223 -9.98 -3.32 20.60
CA VAL A 223 -8.72 -3.84 20.04
C VAL A 223 -8.64 -3.56 18.54
N GLU A 224 -7.57 -2.92 18.08
CA GLU A 224 -7.24 -2.86 16.66
C GLU A 224 -6.48 -4.14 16.27
N ILE A 225 -7.02 -4.89 15.31
CA ILE A 225 -6.43 -6.14 14.84
C ILE A 225 -5.71 -5.91 13.51
N ASN A 226 -4.46 -6.35 13.43
CA ASN A 226 -3.65 -6.27 12.23
C ASN A 226 -2.66 -7.46 12.15
N PHE A 227 -1.88 -7.53 11.08
CA PHE A 227 -0.79 -8.50 10.84
C PHE A 227 -1.21 -9.97 10.89
N LEU A 228 -2.45 -10.29 10.52
CA LEU A 228 -2.88 -11.69 10.36
C LEU A 228 -2.15 -12.37 9.21
N CYS A 229 -1.12 -13.15 9.54
CA CYS A 229 -0.28 -13.83 8.57
C CYS A 229 -0.29 -15.34 8.82
N VAL A 230 -0.48 -16.12 7.75
CA VAL A 230 -0.30 -17.57 7.78
C VAL A 230 0.70 -17.94 6.69
N HIS A 231 1.70 -18.74 7.07
CA HIS A 231 2.72 -19.24 6.15
C HIS A 231 2.06 -19.90 4.93
N LYS A 232 2.57 -19.61 3.72
CA LYS A 232 1.92 -20.00 2.44
C LYS A 232 1.53 -21.46 2.36
N LYS A 233 2.42 -22.36 2.82
CA LYS A 233 2.19 -23.82 2.84
C LYS A 233 1.02 -24.29 3.73
N LEU A 234 0.59 -23.46 4.69
CA LEU A 234 -0.51 -23.75 5.62
C LEU A 234 -1.80 -22.99 5.27
N ARG A 235 -1.80 -22.21 4.19
CA ARG A 235 -3.01 -21.55 3.69
C ARG A 235 -4.05 -22.60 3.28
N SER A 236 -5.33 -22.20 3.34
CA SER A 236 -6.48 -23.10 3.09
C SER A 236 -6.66 -24.27 4.08
N LYS A 237 -5.89 -24.32 5.17
CA LYS A 237 -6.05 -25.29 6.27
C LYS A 237 -6.89 -24.78 7.45
N ARG A 238 -7.59 -23.65 7.27
CA ARG A 238 -8.47 -23.02 8.29
C ARG A 238 -7.77 -22.63 9.60
N LEU A 239 -6.47 -22.32 9.55
CA LEU A 239 -5.73 -21.82 10.71
C LEU A 239 -6.13 -20.38 11.10
N ALA A 240 -6.43 -19.51 10.13
CA ALA A 240 -6.85 -18.12 10.38
C ALA A 240 -8.09 -18.01 11.31
N PRO A 241 -9.19 -18.76 11.10
CA PRO A 241 -10.29 -18.84 12.06
C PRO A 241 -9.89 -19.18 13.50
N VAL A 242 -8.90 -20.06 13.68
CA VAL A 242 -8.43 -20.47 15.02
C VAL A 242 -7.61 -19.35 15.68
N LEU A 243 -6.77 -18.66 14.89
CA LEU A 243 -6.06 -17.45 15.33
C LEU A 243 -7.01 -16.35 15.78
N ILE A 244 -8.05 -16.07 14.98
CA ILE A 244 -9.06 -15.06 15.30
C ILE A 244 -9.77 -15.42 16.62
N LYS A 245 -10.22 -16.67 16.78
CA LYS A 245 -10.85 -17.12 18.04
C LYS A 245 -9.93 -16.98 19.25
N GLU A 246 -8.66 -17.30 19.11
CA GLU A 246 -7.70 -17.20 20.22
C GLU A 246 -7.41 -15.74 20.59
N ILE A 247 -7.21 -14.83 19.63
CA ILE A 247 -7.01 -13.41 19.95
C ILE A 247 -8.28 -12.77 20.53
N THR A 248 -9.47 -13.13 20.03
CA THR A 248 -10.75 -12.72 20.62
C THR A 248 -10.88 -13.17 22.07
N ARG A 249 -10.56 -14.44 22.36
CA ARG A 249 -10.56 -14.96 23.74
C ARG A 249 -9.66 -14.15 24.66
N ARG A 250 -8.45 -13.80 24.19
CA ARG A 250 -7.47 -13.01 24.95
C ARG A 250 -7.91 -11.56 25.13
N SER A 251 -8.58 -10.97 24.14
CA SER A 251 -9.23 -9.66 24.27
C SER A 251 -10.32 -9.69 25.33
N HIS A 252 -11.20 -10.70 25.30
CA HIS A 252 -12.30 -10.84 26.26
C HIS A 252 -11.77 -11.04 27.69
N LEU A 253 -10.67 -11.78 27.89
CA LEU A 253 -10.04 -11.92 29.21
C LEU A 253 -9.55 -10.59 29.80
N GLU A 254 -9.30 -9.58 28.96
CA GLU A 254 -8.93 -8.23 29.36
C GLU A 254 -10.15 -7.30 29.47
N GLY A 255 -11.36 -7.83 29.31
CA GLY A 255 -12.61 -7.08 29.39
C GLY A 255 -12.97 -6.28 28.13
N ILE A 256 -12.32 -6.54 26.99
CA ILE A 256 -12.56 -5.83 25.73
C ILE A 256 -13.21 -6.79 24.72
N PHE A 257 -14.38 -6.41 24.21
CA PHE A 257 -15.25 -7.29 23.41
C PHE A 257 -15.47 -6.83 21.97
N GLN A 258 -14.95 -5.65 21.63
CA GLN A 258 -15.05 -5.06 20.30
C GLN A 258 -13.66 -4.96 19.67
N ALA A 259 -13.63 -4.95 18.35
CA ALA A 259 -12.40 -4.73 17.60
C ALA A 259 -12.64 -3.97 16.30
N VAL A 260 -11.61 -3.31 15.81
CA VAL A 260 -11.55 -2.75 14.44
C VAL A 260 -10.51 -3.52 13.65
N TYR A 261 -10.80 -3.75 12.36
CA TYR A 261 -9.85 -4.37 11.45
C TYR A 261 -10.14 -3.94 10.02
N THR A 262 -9.15 -4.09 9.15
CA THR A 262 -9.29 -3.85 7.72
C THR A 262 -8.87 -5.06 6.90
N ALA A 263 -9.42 -5.15 5.68
CA ALA A 263 -9.02 -6.17 4.73
C ALA A 263 -9.19 -5.70 3.29
N GLY A 264 -8.28 -6.12 2.40
CA GLY A 264 -8.43 -5.91 0.96
C GLY A 264 -9.51 -6.81 0.33
N VAL A 265 -9.77 -7.97 0.95
CA VAL A 265 -10.87 -8.87 0.56
C VAL A 265 -12.18 -8.42 1.19
N VAL A 266 -13.30 -8.65 0.50
CA VAL A 266 -14.63 -8.32 1.02
C VAL A 266 -15.11 -9.42 1.97
N LEU A 267 -15.29 -9.05 3.23
CA LEU A 267 -15.94 -9.82 4.29
C LEU A 267 -17.33 -9.23 4.64
N PRO A 268 -18.24 -10.01 5.25
CA PRO A 268 -19.49 -9.47 5.81
C PRO A 268 -19.29 -8.71 7.12
N LYS A 269 -19.87 -7.51 7.34
CA LYS A 269 -20.24 -6.46 6.36
C LYS A 269 -19.30 -5.27 6.61
N PRO A 270 -18.69 -4.66 5.58
CA PRO A 270 -17.83 -3.51 5.79
C PRO A 270 -18.65 -2.28 6.18
N ILE A 271 -18.13 -1.49 7.12
CA ILE A 271 -18.74 -0.21 7.53
C ILE A 271 -18.36 0.92 6.57
N SER A 272 -17.22 0.79 5.89
CA SER A 272 -16.74 1.72 4.88
C SER A 272 -15.74 1.04 3.95
N LYS A 273 -15.52 1.63 2.78
CA LYS A 273 -14.59 1.16 1.76
C LYS A 273 -13.83 2.35 1.21
N ALA A 274 -12.50 2.30 1.31
CA ALA A 274 -11.59 3.30 0.80
C ALA A 274 -10.75 2.73 -0.35
N ARG A 275 -10.32 3.58 -1.27
CA ARG A 275 -9.48 3.22 -2.42
C ARG A 275 -8.07 3.77 -2.23
N TYR A 276 -7.06 2.98 -2.60
CA TYR A 276 -5.68 3.45 -2.62
C TYR A 276 -5.42 4.40 -3.80
N TYR A 277 -4.56 5.38 -3.56
CA TYR A 277 -4.09 6.35 -4.53
C TYR A 277 -2.58 6.51 -4.41
N HIS A 278 -1.92 6.74 -5.54
CA HIS A 278 -0.47 6.74 -5.65
C HIS A 278 0.03 8.01 -6.35
N ARG A 279 0.99 8.70 -5.73
CA ARG A 279 1.67 9.87 -6.28
C ARG A 279 3.13 9.54 -6.53
N SER A 280 3.50 9.46 -7.80
CA SER A 280 4.87 9.13 -8.23
C SER A 280 5.87 10.25 -7.91
N LEU A 281 6.83 10.01 -7.02
CA LEU A 281 7.94 10.92 -6.74
C LEU A 281 9.17 10.62 -7.60
N ASN A 282 9.35 9.36 -8.00
CA ASN A 282 10.40 8.88 -8.89
C ASN A 282 9.84 8.05 -10.06
N PRO A 283 9.22 8.69 -11.09
CA PRO A 283 8.53 7.98 -12.16
C PRO A 283 9.43 7.03 -12.95
N LYS A 284 10.72 7.35 -13.08
CA LYS A 284 11.69 6.51 -13.79
C LYS A 284 11.84 5.16 -13.08
N LYS A 285 12.15 5.17 -11.79
CA LYS A 285 12.33 3.95 -11.00
C LYS A 285 11.03 3.14 -10.90
N LEU A 286 9.88 3.79 -10.73
CA LEU A 286 8.59 3.09 -10.68
C LEU A 286 8.23 2.40 -12.00
N ILE A 287 8.66 2.93 -13.14
CA ILE A 287 8.47 2.25 -14.44
C ILE A 287 9.49 1.13 -14.63
N GLU A 288 10.76 1.36 -14.28
CA GLU A 288 11.82 0.34 -14.38
C GLU A 288 11.55 -0.89 -13.49
N THR A 289 10.79 -0.73 -12.43
CA THR A 289 10.37 -1.79 -11.51
C THR A 289 9.02 -2.42 -11.86
N ASN A 290 8.32 -1.91 -12.89
CA ASN A 290 6.94 -2.27 -13.26
C ASN A 290 5.86 -1.92 -12.20
N PHE A 291 6.18 -1.12 -11.19
CA PHE A 291 5.17 -0.60 -10.25
C PHE A 291 4.16 0.30 -10.97
N SER A 292 4.61 1.02 -12.00
CA SER A 292 3.75 1.84 -12.86
C SER A 292 4.09 1.60 -14.32
N ARG A 293 3.12 1.83 -15.23
CA ARG A 293 3.32 1.67 -16.67
C ARG A 293 3.41 3.03 -17.34
N LEU A 294 4.28 3.15 -18.36
CA LEU A 294 4.33 4.35 -19.19
C LEU A 294 3.06 4.43 -20.05
N PRO A 295 2.25 5.50 -19.97
CA PRO A 295 1.07 5.62 -20.82
C PRO A 295 1.44 5.68 -22.31
N HIS A 296 0.66 5.01 -23.17
CA HIS A 296 0.95 4.83 -24.62
C HIS A 296 1.28 6.12 -25.39
N ASN A 297 0.78 7.28 -24.96
CA ASN A 297 0.97 8.57 -25.63
C ASN A 297 1.88 9.55 -24.87
N THR A 298 2.76 9.04 -24.00
CA THR A 298 3.64 9.87 -23.16
C THR A 298 5.07 9.36 -23.20
N THR A 299 6.05 10.27 -23.18
CA THR A 299 7.47 9.91 -23.04
C THR A 299 7.88 9.98 -21.57
N MET A 300 8.95 9.26 -21.20
CA MET A 300 9.50 9.31 -19.84
C MET A 300 9.78 10.76 -19.39
N SER A 301 10.39 11.58 -20.25
CA SER A 301 10.68 13.00 -19.94
C SER A 301 9.42 13.83 -19.69
N ARG A 302 8.33 13.60 -20.44
CA ARG A 302 7.04 14.26 -20.20
C ARG A 302 6.44 13.83 -18.87
N LEU A 303 6.55 12.54 -18.51
CA LEU A 303 6.05 12.03 -17.23
C LEU A 303 6.83 12.59 -16.03
N VAL A 304 8.16 12.62 -16.13
CA VAL A 304 9.04 13.26 -15.14
C VAL A 304 8.69 14.74 -14.98
N LYS A 305 8.46 15.46 -16.08
CA LYS A 305 8.03 16.87 -16.04
C LYS A 305 6.65 17.03 -15.39
N LYS A 306 5.69 16.17 -15.69
CA LYS A 306 4.33 16.17 -15.10
C LYS A 306 4.38 16.08 -13.58
N PHE A 307 5.24 15.22 -13.06
CA PHE A 307 5.33 14.93 -11.62
C PHE A 307 6.40 15.73 -10.88
N LYS A 308 7.14 16.61 -11.57
CA LYS A 308 8.15 17.49 -10.97
C LYS A 308 7.55 18.29 -9.81
N LEU A 309 8.30 18.35 -8.71
CA LEU A 309 8.02 19.13 -7.52
C LEU A 309 9.10 20.20 -7.34
N PRO A 310 8.81 21.30 -6.63
CA PRO A 310 9.82 22.25 -6.14
C PRO A 310 10.91 21.58 -5.31
N SER A 311 12.03 22.27 -5.11
CA SER A 311 13.13 21.83 -4.24
C SER A 311 12.91 22.17 -2.77
N GLU A 312 12.08 23.17 -2.49
CA GLU A 312 11.82 23.71 -1.15
C GLU A 312 10.32 23.78 -0.90
N THR A 313 9.94 23.66 0.36
CA THR A 313 8.56 23.79 0.83
C THR A 313 8.07 25.23 0.69
N LEU A 314 6.77 25.42 0.50
CA LEU A 314 6.16 26.72 0.20
C LEU A 314 5.49 27.35 1.42
N THR A 315 5.02 26.54 2.37
CA THR A 315 4.30 27.02 3.55
C THR A 315 5.27 27.64 4.56
N PRO A 316 5.13 28.94 4.91
CA PRO A 316 5.95 29.58 5.93
C PRO A 316 5.78 28.91 7.30
N GLY A 317 6.87 28.76 8.05
CA GLY A 317 6.84 28.20 9.40
C GLY A 317 6.78 26.67 9.47
N ILE A 318 6.81 25.99 8.32
CA ILE A 318 6.90 24.53 8.29
C ILE A 318 8.24 24.04 8.86
N ARG A 319 8.17 23.10 9.80
CA ARG A 319 9.34 22.48 10.42
C ARG A 319 9.03 21.06 10.91
N PRO A 320 10.05 20.21 11.13
CA PRO A 320 9.84 18.94 11.81
C PRO A 320 9.15 19.13 13.17
N MET A 321 8.24 18.22 13.49
CA MET A 321 7.58 18.16 14.80
C MET A 321 8.61 17.83 15.89
N GLN A 322 8.49 18.50 17.03
CA GLN A 322 9.34 18.32 18.20
C GLN A 322 8.51 17.89 19.41
N GLU A 323 9.18 17.39 20.45
CA GLU A 323 8.55 16.96 21.71
C GLU A 323 7.64 18.03 22.34
N LYS A 324 8.07 19.30 22.28
CA LYS A 324 7.30 20.45 22.79
C LYS A 324 5.95 20.67 22.08
N ASP A 325 5.79 20.13 20.88
CA ASP A 325 4.59 20.33 20.05
C ASP A 325 3.52 19.27 20.33
N VAL A 326 3.85 18.19 21.05
CA VAL A 326 2.98 17.01 21.26
C VAL A 326 1.60 17.40 21.77
N THR A 327 1.53 18.23 22.83
CA THR A 327 0.25 18.65 23.41
C THR A 327 -0.57 19.50 22.43
N ALA A 328 0.07 20.42 21.70
CA ALA A 328 -0.61 21.28 20.72
C ALA A 328 -1.16 20.47 19.54
N VAL A 329 -0.38 19.52 19.04
CA VAL A 329 -0.80 18.60 17.97
C VAL A 329 -1.94 17.70 18.44
N ARG A 330 -1.92 17.20 19.68
CA ARG A 330 -3.03 16.39 20.23
C ARG A 330 -4.35 17.15 20.22
N ILE A 331 -4.32 18.40 20.68
CA ILE A 331 -5.52 19.26 20.74
C ILE A 331 -6.02 19.51 19.32
N LEU A 332 -5.15 19.99 18.43
CA LEU A 332 -5.49 20.29 17.04
C LEU A 332 -6.03 19.06 16.28
N LEU A 333 -5.40 17.90 16.46
CA LEU A 333 -5.80 16.64 15.81
C LEU A 333 -7.18 16.19 16.29
N ASN A 334 -7.41 16.13 17.60
CA ASN A 334 -8.71 15.72 18.13
C ASN A 334 -9.83 16.71 17.72
N GLU A 335 -9.54 18.02 17.71
CA GLU A 335 -10.49 19.03 17.22
C GLU A 335 -10.83 18.83 15.74
N TYR A 336 -9.82 18.61 14.89
CA TYR A 336 -10.00 18.35 13.47
C TYR A 336 -10.78 17.05 13.21
N MET A 337 -10.55 16.01 14.02
CA MET A 337 -11.25 14.73 13.93
C MET A 337 -12.75 14.81 14.22
N ASN A 338 -13.25 15.88 14.85
CA ASN A 338 -14.68 16.07 15.10
C ASN A 338 -15.52 16.18 13.81
N LYS A 339 -14.92 16.44 12.66
CA LYS A 339 -15.59 16.47 11.35
C LYS A 339 -16.02 15.10 10.83
N PHE A 340 -15.46 14.03 11.39
CA PHE A 340 -15.63 12.65 10.93
C PHE A 340 -16.35 11.78 11.95
N ASN A 341 -16.85 10.64 11.48
CA ASN A 341 -17.73 9.77 12.25
C ASN A 341 -17.01 8.53 12.78
N PHE A 342 -15.91 8.10 12.16
CA PHE A 342 -15.15 6.94 12.63
C PHE A 342 -13.69 7.35 12.79
N VAL A 343 -13.27 7.69 14.01
CA VAL A 343 -11.96 8.33 14.26
C VAL A 343 -11.22 7.71 15.43
N ALA A 344 -9.89 7.74 15.34
CA ALA A 344 -9.04 7.48 16.49
C ALA A 344 -9.09 8.68 17.46
N VAL A 345 -9.16 8.39 18.75
CA VAL A 345 -9.14 9.38 19.83
C VAL A 345 -7.80 9.30 20.55
N PHE A 346 -7.01 10.37 20.45
CA PHE A 346 -5.72 10.46 21.13
C PHE A 346 -5.96 11.02 22.54
N LYS A 347 -6.14 10.14 23.53
CA LYS A 347 -6.57 10.54 24.88
C LYS A 347 -5.51 11.35 25.60
N ASN A 348 -4.25 10.96 25.49
CA ASN A 348 -3.15 11.55 26.22
C ASN A 348 -1.98 11.89 25.30
N ASP A 349 -1.01 12.63 25.83
CA ASP A 349 0.18 13.05 25.08
C ASP A 349 1.08 11.86 24.72
N ASP A 350 1.04 10.75 25.46
CA ASP A 350 1.81 9.53 25.13
C ASP A 350 1.33 8.89 23.83
N ASP A 351 0.03 8.94 23.54
CA ASP A 351 -0.54 8.44 22.28
C ASP A 351 0.06 9.21 21.09
N VAL A 352 0.07 10.54 21.16
CA VAL A 352 0.61 11.40 20.09
C VAL A 352 2.14 11.29 20.03
N ARG A 353 2.82 11.19 21.16
CA ARG A 353 4.27 10.97 21.22
C ARG A 353 4.66 9.66 20.55
N HIS A 354 3.91 8.59 20.77
CA HIS A 354 4.21 7.29 20.16
C HIS A 354 3.86 7.25 18.67
N TRP A 355 2.65 7.67 18.30
CA TRP A 355 2.15 7.52 16.93
C TRP A 355 2.60 8.62 15.97
N ILE A 356 2.71 9.85 16.44
CA ILE A 356 2.88 11.03 15.58
C ILE A 356 4.30 11.61 15.68
N LEU A 357 4.98 11.57 16.82
CA LEU A 357 6.32 12.16 16.89
C LEU A 357 7.28 11.47 15.91
N THR A 358 8.11 12.26 15.23
CA THR A 358 9.00 11.76 14.19
C THR A 358 9.94 10.67 14.74
N LYS A 359 9.89 9.50 14.10
CA LYS A 359 10.83 8.40 14.28
C LYS A 359 11.46 8.10 12.94
N GLU A 360 12.76 8.35 12.81
CA GLU A 360 13.47 8.22 11.54
C GLU A 360 13.26 6.84 10.92
N ASN A 361 13.02 6.80 9.61
CA ASN A 361 12.70 5.60 8.83
C ASN A 361 11.40 4.87 9.19
N VAL A 362 10.58 5.39 10.12
CA VAL A 362 9.27 4.81 10.48
C VAL A 362 8.15 5.80 10.21
N VAL A 363 8.17 6.98 10.83
CA VAL A 363 7.16 8.03 10.65
C VAL A 363 7.81 9.39 10.68
N TRP A 364 7.45 10.25 9.73
CA TRP A 364 7.90 11.65 9.69
C TRP A 364 6.72 12.57 9.85
N SER A 365 6.87 13.52 10.76
CA SER A 365 5.82 14.48 11.11
C SER A 365 6.34 15.89 11.13
N TYR A 366 5.52 16.80 10.62
CA TYR A 366 5.84 18.20 10.45
C TYR A 366 4.68 19.04 10.97
N VAL A 367 5.04 20.19 11.55
CA VAL A 367 4.09 21.20 12.02
C VAL A 367 4.31 22.48 11.25
N VAL A 368 3.26 23.29 11.15
CA VAL A 368 3.34 24.67 10.70
C VAL A 368 3.19 25.55 11.92
N GLU A 369 4.23 26.32 12.23
CA GLU A 369 4.25 27.29 13.31
C GLU A 369 4.00 28.69 12.76
N ASP A 370 2.98 29.36 13.25
CA ASP A 370 2.69 30.75 12.87
C ASP A 370 3.91 31.64 13.23
N PRO A 371 4.50 32.36 12.26
CA PRO A 371 5.72 33.12 12.49
C PRO A 371 5.61 34.19 13.58
N LEU A 372 4.42 34.76 13.78
CA LEU A 372 4.14 35.86 14.71
C LEU A 372 3.76 35.33 16.09
N THR A 373 2.81 34.40 16.16
CA THR A 373 2.25 33.91 17.43
C THR A 373 3.02 32.73 18.01
N LYS A 374 3.89 32.09 17.21
CA LYS A 374 4.62 30.87 17.54
C LYS A 374 3.72 29.68 17.93
N LYS A 375 2.44 29.73 17.56
CA LYS A 375 1.50 28.62 17.78
C LYS A 375 1.51 27.66 16.59
N VAL A 376 1.32 26.38 16.88
CA VAL A 376 1.10 25.37 15.83
C VAL A 376 -0.30 25.55 15.24
N THR A 377 -0.38 25.74 13.92
CA THR A 377 -1.63 25.94 13.18
C THR A 377 -2.02 24.71 12.37
N ASP A 378 -1.05 23.92 11.92
CA ASP A 378 -1.29 22.75 11.09
C ASP A 378 -0.24 21.68 11.40
N PHE A 379 -0.57 20.43 11.12
CA PHE A 379 0.40 19.36 11.10
C PHE A 379 0.05 18.30 10.07
N PHE A 380 1.03 17.53 9.65
CA PHE A 380 0.82 16.31 8.87
C PHE A 380 1.93 15.31 9.15
N SER A 381 1.63 14.05 8.87
CA SER A 381 2.52 12.92 9.07
C SER A 381 2.39 11.90 7.94
N PHE A 382 3.46 11.16 7.70
CA PHE A 382 3.46 10.02 6.80
C PHE A 382 4.44 8.96 7.28
N TYR A 383 4.04 7.69 7.21
CA TYR A 383 4.88 6.56 7.62
C TYR A 383 5.57 5.91 6.43
N CYS A 384 6.75 5.34 6.68
CA CYS A 384 7.57 4.63 5.72
C CYS A 384 7.23 3.14 5.75
N LEU A 385 6.87 2.60 4.59
CA LEU A 385 6.69 1.17 4.39
C LEU A 385 7.24 0.80 3.02
N PRO A 386 8.55 0.49 2.93
CA PRO A 386 9.17 0.13 1.68
C PRO A 386 8.66 -1.23 1.16
N SER A 387 8.81 -1.44 -0.14
CA SER A 387 8.54 -2.73 -0.77
C SER A 387 9.80 -3.31 -1.38
N SER A 388 10.08 -4.58 -1.09
CA SER A 388 11.09 -5.37 -1.79
C SER A 388 10.65 -5.65 -3.22
N VAL A 389 11.55 -5.46 -4.18
CA VAL A 389 11.33 -5.71 -5.61
C VAL A 389 11.93 -7.05 -5.98
N ILE A 390 11.10 -7.95 -6.50
CA ILE A 390 11.50 -9.32 -6.84
C ILE A 390 11.93 -9.40 -8.30
N GLY A 391 13.11 -9.98 -8.55
CA GLY A 391 13.55 -10.31 -9.91
C GLY A 391 14.00 -9.12 -10.77
N ASN A 392 14.17 -7.93 -10.19
CA ASN A 392 14.71 -6.77 -10.91
C ASN A 392 16.24 -6.65 -10.70
N PRO A 393 17.05 -6.57 -11.76
CA PRO A 393 18.51 -6.54 -11.63
C PRO A 393 19.05 -5.20 -11.13
N ALA A 394 18.32 -4.09 -11.32
CA ALA A 394 18.78 -2.74 -11.02
C ALA A 394 18.28 -2.21 -9.67
N HIS A 395 17.04 -2.55 -9.30
CA HIS A 395 16.37 -2.02 -8.11
C HIS A 395 15.93 -3.15 -7.19
N LYS A 396 16.36 -3.10 -5.93
CA LYS A 396 15.95 -4.09 -4.91
C LYS A 396 14.77 -3.64 -4.06
N THR A 397 14.54 -2.33 -3.97
CA THR A 397 13.55 -1.76 -3.06
C THR A 397 12.88 -0.55 -3.71
N ILE A 398 11.59 -0.40 -3.50
CA ILE A 398 10.84 0.84 -3.73
C ILE A 398 10.58 1.48 -2.37
N ASN A 399 11.04 2.71 -2.19
CA ASN A 399 10.76 3.47 -0.98
C ASN A 399 9.36 4.07 -1.10
N ALA A 400 8.40 3.50 -0.37
CA ALA A 400 7.03 3.97 -0.36
C ALA A 400 6.70 4.58 1.02
N VAL A 401 5.94 5.67 1.00
CA VAL A 401 5.36 6.26 2.20
C VAL A 401 3.85 6.35 2.06
N TYR A 402 3.17 6.43 3.20
CA TYR A 402 1.72 6.48 3.27
C TYR A 402 1.31 7.69 4.10
N LEU A 403 0.41 8.52 3.55
CA LEU A 403 -0.20 9.61 4.30
C LEU A 403 -0.85 9.02 5.55
N PHE A 404 -0.48 9.55 6.71
CA PHE A 404 -1.00 9.09 7.99
C PHE A 404 -2.03 10.09 8.51
N TYR A 405 -1.74 10.76 9.63
CA TYR A 405 -2.60 11.78 10.21
C TYR A 405 -2.18 13.18 9.81
N TYR A 406 -3.16 14.07 9.68
CA TYR A 406 -2.95 15.50 9.50
C TYR A 406 -4.12 16.28 10.12
N ALA A 407 -3.88 17.55 10.43
CA ALA A 407 -4.92 18.49 10.85
C ALA A 407 -4.54 19.90 10.47
N VAL A 408 -5.55 20.72 10.21
CA VAL A 408 -5.42 22.13 9.87
C VAL A 408 -6.35 22.95 10.75
N GLN A 409 -5.91 24.12 11.18
CA GLN A 409 -6.73 25.06 11.94
C GLN A 409 -7.82 25.70 11.07
N GLU A 410 -7.59 25.80 9.76
CA GLU A 410 -8.56 26.35 8.81
C GLU A 410 -9.87 25.55 8.84
N SER A 411 -10.96 26.23 9.16
CA SER A 411 -12.30 25.66 9.29
C SER A 411 -13.27 26.16 8.22
N ASP A 412 -12.91 27.16 7.42
CA ASP A 412 -13.75 27.63 6.32
C ASP A 412 -13.74 26.62 5.16
N ASP A 413 -14.91 26.08 4.83
CA ASP A 413 -15.14 25.12 3.74
C ASP A 413 -14.62 25.61 2.38
N LYS A 414 -14.56 26.94 2.16
CA LYS A 414 -14.04 27.50 0.91
C LYS A 414 -12.52 27.56 0.87
N ALA A 415 -11.87 27.75 2.04
CA ALA A 415 -10.43 27.92 2.15
C ALA A 415 -9.69 26.60 2.42
N ILE A 416 -10.36 25.63 3.06
CA ILE A 416 -9.74 24.38 3.51
C ILE A 416 -9.12 23.57 2.36
N LYS A 417 -9.76 23.55 1.18
CA LYS A 417 -9.22 22.90 -0.01
C LYS A 417 -7.84 23.46 -0.36
N GLY A 418 -7.71 24.78 -0.40
CA GLY A 418 -6.44 25.45 -0.70
C GLY A 418 -5.37 25.17 0.38
N ARG A 419 -5.78 25.18 1.66
CA ARG A 419 -4.87 24.90 2.78
C ARG A 419 -4.31 23.48 2.72
N LEU A 420 -5.19 22.48 2.55
CA LEU A 420 -4.79 21.07 2.44
C LEU A 420 -3.92 20.81 1.21
N GLN A 421 -4.22 21.45 0.08
CA GLN A 421 -3.39 21.34 -1.12
C GLN A 421 -1.98 21.87 -0.90
N ALA A 422 -1.84 23.02 -0.24
CA ALA A 422 -0.54 23.57 0.10
C ALA A 422 0.23 22.62 1.05
N LEU A 423 -0.44 22.16 2.10
CA LEU A 423 0.15 21.30 3.12
C LEU A 423 0.63 19.95 2.56
N ILE A 424 -0.23 19.25 1.82
CA ILE A 424 0.11 17.95 1.24
C ILE A 424 1.12 18.10 0.09
N LYS A 425 1.11 19.22 -0.64
CA LYS A 425 2.18 19.49 -1.62
C LYS A 425 3.54 19.60 -0.95
N ASP A 426 3.63 20.24 0.21
CA ASP A 426 4.87 20.30 0.99
C ASP A 426 5.24 18.92 1.56
N ALA A 427 4.27 18.10 1.97
CA ALA A 427 4.51 16.71 2.35
C ALA A 427 5.17 15.90 1.20
N LEU A 428 4.69 16.08 -0.04
CA LEU A 428 5.29 15.44 -1.22
C LEU A 428 6.74 15.92 -1.47
N ILE A 429 7.03 17.20 -1.24
CA ILE A 429 8.38 17.77 -1.37
C ILE A 429 9.30 17.14 -0.32
N LEU A 430 8.88 17.12 0.94
CA LEU A 430 9.66 16.57 2.06
C LEU A 430 9.91 15.06 1.90
N ALA A 431 8.90 14.30 1.48
CA ALA A 431 9.08 12.89 1.15
C ALA A 431 10.09 12.69 0.00
N LYS A 432 10.04 13.54 -1.03
CA LYS A 432 11.01 13.48 -2.13
C LYS A 432 12.44 13.78 -1.67
N LEU A 433 12.61 14.74 -0.76
CA LEU A 433 13.92 15.05 -0.14
C LEU A 433 14.46 13.88 0.70
N LYS A 434 13.57 13.01 1.21
CA LYS A 434 13.89 11.75 1.88
C LYS A 434 14.11 10.57 0.92
N ASN A 435 14.29 10.80 -0.38
CA ASN A 435 14.48 9.76 -1.40
C ASN A 435 13.33 8.73 -1.50
N VAL A 436 12.11 9.18 -1.25
CA VAL A 436 10.90 8.38 -1.45
C VAL A 436 10.56 8.32 -2.94
N ASP A 437 10.17 7.13 -3.41
CA ASP A 437 9.84 6.86 -4.81
C ASP A 437 8.35 7.06 -5.12
N VAL A 438 7.48 6.71 -4.16
CA VAL A 438 6.02 6.83 -4.28
C VAL A 438 5.39 7.25 -2.96
N PHE A 439 4.41 8.15 -3.05
CA PHE A 439 3.62 8.61 -1.90
C PHE A 439 2.19 8.11 -2.05
N ASN A 440 1.72 7.34 -1.08
CA ASN A 440 0.41 6.70 -1.10
C ASN A 440 -0.56 7.42 -0.18
N CYS A 441 -1.85 7.38 -0.51
CA CYS A 441 -2.91 7.71 0.41
C CYS A 441 -4.16 6.87 0.11
N LEU A 442 -5.12 6.89 1.03
CA LEU A 442 -6.47 6.41 0.79
C LEU A 442 -7.40 7.61 0.59
N ASP A 443 -8.58 7.44 0.02
CA ASP A 443 -9.62 8.49 -0.05
C ASP A 443 -10.38 8.71 1.27
N LEU A 444 -9.67 8.59 2.40
CA LEU A 444 -10.16 8.87 3.75
C LEU A 444 -10.24 10.37 4.04
N MET A 445 -10.93 10.72 5.12
CA MET A 445 -11.01 12.10 5.62
C MET A 445 -11.37 13.09 4.49
N GLU A 446 -10.59 14.16 4.33
CA GLU A 446 -10.78 15.17 3.30
C GLU A 446 -9.81 14.97 2.11
N ASN A 447 -9.24 13.77 1.94
CA ASN A 447 -8.20 13.52 0.92
C ASN A 447 -8.67 13.80 -0.51
N LYS A 448 -9.98 13.61 -0.77
CA LYS A 448 -10.62 13.92 -2.05
C LYS A 448 -10.43 15.40 -2.47
N LEU A 449 -10.18 16.32 -1.54
CA LEU A 449 -9.94 17.75 -1.83
C LEU A 449 -8.60 18.02 -2.53
N PHE A 450 -7.63 17.11 -2.46
CA PHE A 450 -6.30 17.33 -3.04
C PHE A 450 -5.81 16.20 -3.96
N ILE A 451 -6.42 15.01 -3.94
CA ILE A 451 -5.98 13.83 -4.72
C ILE A 451 -5.77 14.17 -6.20
N GLU A 452 -6.79 14.70 -6.87
CA GLU A 452 -6.73 14.99 -8.31
C GLU A 452 -5.74 16.13 -8.61
N ASP A 453 -5.89 17.25 -7.88
CA ASP A 453 -5.11 18.47 -8.09
C ASP A 453 -3.61 18.26 -7.82
N LEU A 454 -3.27 17.38 -6.86
CA LEU A 454 -1.89 16.99 -6.56
C LEU A 454 -1.43 15.78 -7.38
N LYS A 455 -2.21 15.30 -8.35
CA LYS A 455 -1.86 14.25 -9.32
C LYS A 455 -1.65 12.87 -8.71
N PHE A 456 -2.38 12.55 -7.64
CA PHE A 456 -2.48 11.18 -7.16
C PHE A 456 -3.31 10.37 -8.17
N GLY A 457 -2.73 9.28 -8.68
CA GLY A 457 -3.41 8.36 -9.58
C GLY A 457 -4.18 7.29 -8.79
N PRO A 458 -5.35 6.86 -9.26
CA PRO A 458 -6.09 5.79 -8.59
C PRO A 458 -5.34 4.46 -8.68
N GLY A 459 -5.18 3.78 -7.55
CA GLY A 459 -4.76 2.39 -7.48
C GLY A 459 -5.89 1.42 -7.79
N ASP A 460 -5.56 0.15 -7.94
CA ASP A 460 -6.50 -0.96 -8.10
C ASP A 460 -6.97 -1.53 -6.75
N GLY A 461 -6.17 -1.36 -5.70
CA GLY A 461 -6.48 -1.81 -4.34
C GLY A 461 -7.58 -0.99 -3.65
N TYR A 462 -8.43 -1.71 -2.92
CA TYR A 462 -9.37 -1.15 -1.96
C TYR A 462 -9.05 -1.67 -0.55
N LEU A 463 -9.37 -0.87 0.46
CA LEU A 463 -9.31 -1.22 1.86
C LEU A 463 -10.71 -1.12 2.46
N ASN A 464 -11.23 -2.24 2.94
CA ASN A 464 -12.53 -2.29 3.59
C ASN A 464 -12.34 -2.21 5.10
N TYR A 465 -13.15 -1.40 5.77
CA TYR A 465 -13.16 -1.22 7.23
C TYR A 465 -14.26 -2.04 7.87
N TYR A 466 -13.92 -2.68 8.99
CA TYR A 466 -14.80 -3.58 9.71
C TYR A 466 -14.76 -3.32 11.20
N MET A 467 -15.87 -3.65 11.85
CA MET A 467 -15.93 -3.78 13.30
C MET A 467 -16.37 -5.18 13.69
N TYR A 468 -15.79 -5.69 14.77
CA TYR A 468 -16.19 -6.92 15.42
C TYR A 468 -17.06 -6.59 16.64
N ASN A 469 -18.17 -7.32 16.81
CA ASN A 469 -19.16 -7.15 17.86
C ASN A 469 -19.75 -5.72 17.97
N TRP A 470 -19.95 -5.06 16.83
CA TRP A 470 -20.53 -3.73 16.78
C TRP A 470 -21.36 -3.54 15.50
N ARG A 471 -22.60 -3.08 15.66
CA ARG A 471 -23.43 -2.57 14.57
C ARG A 471 -23.05 -1.13 14.31
N CYS A 472 -22.80 -0.80 13.05
CA CYS A 472 -22.53 0.57 12.64
C CYS A 472 -23.21 0.83 11.30
N LYS A 473 -23.78 2.03 11.16
CA LYS A 473 -24.32 2.50 9.90
C LYS A 473 -23.21 2.65 8.86
N ASP A 474 -23.52 2.27 7.61
CA ASP A 474 -22.60 2.43 6.49
C ASP A 474 -22.21 3.91 6.32
N MET A 475 -20.93 4.17 6.03
CA MET A 475 -20.41 5.52 5.85
C MET A 475 -19.44 5.63 4.67
N ASP A 476 -19.43 6.81 4.03
CA ASP A 476 -18.44 7.12 3.00
C ASP A 476 -17.03 7.13 3.60
N SER A 477 -16.06 6.73 2.79
CA SER A 477 -14.61 6.82 3.08
C SER A 477 -14.20 8.19 3.67
N GLY A 478 -14.79 9.29 3.20
CA GLY A 478 -14.49 10.63 3.70
C GLY A 478 -15.00 10.92 5.12
N LYS A 479 -15.78 10.01 5.73
CA LYS A 479 -16.20 10.07 7.13
C LYS A 479 -15.36 9.17 8.05
N VAL A 480 -14.35 8.50 7.50
CA VAL A 480 -13.37 7.69 8.22
C VAL A 480 -12.11 8.52 8.45
N GLY A 481 -11.75 8.71 9.71
CA GLY A 481 -10.48 9.26 10.19
C GLY A 481 -9.66 8.26 11.00
N VAL A 482 -9.94 6.96 10.91
CA VAL A 482 -9.01 5.90 11.36
C VAL A 482 -8.10 5.55 10.19
N VAL A 483 -6.78 5.68 10.37
CA VAL A 483 -5.79 5.29 9.36
C VAL A 483 -5.04 4.07 9.87
N MET A 484 -5.19 2.95 9.17
CA MET A 484 -4.57 1.67 9.53
C MET A 484 -3.18 1.52 8.91
N LEU A 485 -2.34 0.69 9.56
CA LEU A 485 -0.93 0.43 9.20
C LEU A 485 -0.71 -0.77 8.29
#